data_AF-A0A0D8X7J1-F1
#
_entry.id   AF-A0A0D8X7J1-F1
#
_cell.length_a   1.000
_cell.length_b   1.000
_cell.length_c   1.000
_cell.angle_alpha   90.00
_cell.angle_beta   90.00
_cell.angle_gamma   90.00
#
_symmetry.space_group_name_H-M   'P 1'
#
loop_
_entity.id
_entity.type
_entity.pdbx_description
1 polymer ?
#
loop_
_entity_poly.entity_id
_entity_poly.type
_entity_poly.pdbx_seq_one_letter_code
_entity_poly.pdbx_strand_id
1 'polypeptide(L)'
;MSLSATVWKYLSIVCISPLSHSVQYVFECYEPGRNPNVVTVDFNAFDLPEQCRNAIKISHPSTQPLVLSTLSEYEVNELFNFDHLHMCIFIAYETFTSLNLNMKELTGDCEGPLLQIIGNLRLTSLTVGDFINNLDADAIRIRANPLLPKSQLDQFSSFSDIQVEGECLMPSSLASQQSIPYNCDHLYGVMYMYGRSSADTDDQWNDYVYAGCIQLKSTTLINVDFLKHFMDFTPIPGCKQYISNNSDLCVGNSSLLREAFGDIDIYNNKMDCQCLMPSSLASKWSIPYNCDHLYGVMYIYGSSSADTDDQWNDYVYTGCIQLKSTTLINVDFLKHFMDFTPIPGCKQYISNNSDLCVGNSSLLREAFGDIDIYNNKMDCRM
;
A
#
# COMPACT_ATOMS: atom_id res chain seq x y z
N MET A 1 -19.12 -43.31 -6.17
CA MET A 1 -18.15 -42.25 -6.51
C MET A 1 -18.84 -40.91 -6.30
N SER A 2 -18.72 -40.35 -5.10
CA SER A 2 -19.30 -39.05 -4.74
C SER A 2 -18.17 -38.03 -4.63
N LEU A 3 -18.14 -37.09 -5.57
CA LEU A 3 -17.31 -35.90 -5.48
C LEU A 3 -18.02 -34.90 -4.56
N SER A 4 -17.47 -34.70 -3.36
CA SER A 4 -17.83 -33.61 -2.48
C SER A 4 -17.17 -32.33 -3.00
N ALA A 5 -17.99 -31.40 -3.51
CA ALA A 5 -17.55 -30.07 -3.89
C ALA A 5 -17.72 -29.14 -2.69
N THR A 6 -16.61 -28.79 -2.04
CA THR A 6 -16.55 -27.76 -1.00
C THR A 6 -16.58 -26.39 -1.66
N VAL A 7 -17.74 -25.75 -1.67
CA VAL A 7 -17.89 -24.36 -2.14
C VAL A 7 -17.61 -23.43 -0.96
N TRP A 8 -16.48 -22.74 -1.04
CA TRP A 8 -16.21 -21.54 -0.26
C TRP A 8 -17.06 -20.39 -0.79
N LYS A 9 -17.78 -19.69 0.09
CA LYS A 9 -18.35 -18.37 -0.20
C LYS A 9 -18.12 -17.44 0.99
N TYR A 10 -17.18 -16.51 0.79
CA TYR A 10 -17.03 -15.28 1.56
C TYR A 10 -18.24 -14.38 1.35
N LEU A 11 -18.73 -13.80 2.44
CA LEU A 11 -19.57 -12.61 2.43
C LEU A 11 -19.18 -11.74 3.64
N SER A 12 -18.19 -10.86 3.44
CA SER A 12 -17.93 -9.75 4.37
C SER A 12 -18.74 -8.54 3.91
N ILE A 13 -19.80 -8.24 4.65
CA ILE A 13 -20.39 -6.91 4.72
C ILE A 13 -20.44 -6.58 6.20
N VAL A 14 -19.41 -5.89 6.71
CA VAL A 14 -19.44 -5.31 8.05
C VAL A 14 -20.04 -3.91 7.91
N CYS A 15 -21.31 -3.83 8.25
CA CYS A 15 -21.94 -2.61 8.74
C CYS A 15 -22.92 -3.05 9.83
N ILE A 16 -22.38 -3.31 11.02
CA ILE A 16 -23.19 -3.64 12.20
C ILE A 16 -23.22 -2.39 13.07
N SER A 17 -24.39 -1.76 13.08
CA SER A 17 -24.77 -0.74 14.06
C SER A 17 -24.74 -1.34 15.47
N PRO A 18 -24.36 -0.60 16.53
CA PRO A 18 -24.18 -1.14 17.87
C PRO A 18 -25.55 -1.37 18.52
N LEU A 19 -26.12 -2.54 18.29
CA LEU A 19 -27.06 -3.16 19.22
C LEU A 19 -26.23 -4.12 20.06
N SER A 20 -26.30 -3.98 21.38
CA SER A 20 -25.54 -4.72 22.40
C SER A 20 -25.60 -6.23 22.18
N HIS A 21 -24.61 -6.78 21.48
CA HIS A 21 -24.34 -8.22 21.48
C HIS A 21 -23.16 -8.38 22.43
N SER A 22 -23.37 -9.06 23.56
CA SER A 22 -22.25 -9.58 24.34
C SER A 22 -21.40 -10.44 23.42
N VAL A 23 -20.12 -10.09 23.28
CA VAL A 23 -19.16 -10.97 22.63
C VAL A 23 -18.77 -12.01 23.67
N GLN A 24 -19.13 -13.26 23.41
CA GLN A 24 -18.75 -14.39 24.26
C GLN A 24 -17.50 -15.05 23.69
N TYR A 25 -16.48 -15.22 24.51
CA TYR A 25 -15.28 -15.95 24.16
C TYR A 25 -15.21 -17.26 24.95
N VAL A 26 -14.71 -18.31 24.31
CA VAL A 26 -14.46 -19.59 24.94
C VAL A 26 -12.99 -19.65 25.31
N PHE A 27 -12.72 -19.91 26.59
CA PHE A 27 -11.40 -20.15 27.12
C PHE A 27 -11.29 -21.54 27.72
N GLU A 28 -10.09 -22.09 27.65
CA GLU A 28 -9.71 -23.28 28.38
C GLU A 28 -8.74 -22.90 29.48
N CYS A 29 -9.13 -23.20 30.72
CA CYS A 29 -8.37 -22.88 31.92
C CYS A 29 -7.74 -24.15 32.49
N TYR A 30 -6.42 -24.14 32.66
CA TYR A 30 -5.65 -25.30 33.09
C TYR A 30 -5.11 -25.09 34.51
N GLU A 31 -5.54 -25.95 35.44
CA GLU A 31 -4.99 -26.05 36.79
C GLU A 31 -3.99 -27.23 36.86
N PRO A 32 -2.90 -27.12 37.64
CA PRO A 32 -1.94 -28.20 37.77
C PRO A 32 -2.58 -29.47 38.33
N GLY A 33 -2.44 -30.58 37.60
CA GLY A 33 -2.97 -31.89 37.99
C GLY A 33 -4.47 -32.11 37.70
N ARG A 34 -5.12 -31.23 36.93
CA ARG A 34 -6.53 -31.36 36.54
C ARG A 34 -6.71 -31.27 35.02
N ASN A 35 -7.81 -31.85 34.53
CA ASN A 35 -8.24 -31.66 33.14
C ASN A 35 -8.63 -30.19 32.90
N PRO A 36 -8.50 -29.67 31.66
CA PRO A 36 -8.90 -28.31 31.35
C PRO A 36 -10.38 -28.07 31.64
N ASN A 37 -10.67 -26.95 32.29
CA ASN A 37 -12.02 -26.45 32.43
C ASN A 37 -12.32 -25.53 31.25
N VAL A 38 -13.26 -25.91 30.41
CA VAL A 38 -13.76 -25.06 29.33
C VAL A 38 -14.77 -24.09 29.93
N VAL A 39 -14.52 -22.81 29.81
CA VAL A 39 -15.41 -21.75 30.29
C VAL A 39 -15.79 -20.82 29.14
N THR A 40 -17.02 -20.31 29.19
CA THR A 40 -17.45 -19.21 28.33
C THR A 40 -17.44 -17.94 29.15
N VAL A 41 -16.68 -16.94 28.71
CA VAL A 41 -16.58 -15.63 29.36
C VAL A 41 -17.35 -14.62 28.52
N ASP A 42 -18.27 -13.91 29.16
CA ASP A 42 -18.97 -12.77 28.57
C ASP A 42 -18.10 -11.52 28.79
N PHE A 43 -17.67 -10.85 27.72
CA PHE A 43 -16.75 -9.72 27.81
C PHE A 43 -17.41 -8.38 28.15
N ASN A 44 -18.73 -8.34 28.32
CA ASN A 44 -19.40 -7.13 28.82
C ASN A 44 -18.99 -6.79 30.27
N ALA A 45 -18.46 -7.76 31.00
CA ALA A 45 -17.74 -7.60 32.25
C ALA A 45 -16.68 -8.69 32.24
N PHE A 46 -15.39 -8.37 32.08
CA PHE A 46 -14.35 -9.39 32.12
C PHE A 46 -14.22 -9.92 33.54
N ASP A 47 -15.14 -10.82 33.90
CA ASP A 47 -15.16 -11.52 35.17
C ASP A 47 -14.75 -12.96 34.89
N LEU A 48 -13.46 -13.21 35.04
CA LEU A 48 -12.93 -14.56 34.96
C LEU A 48 -13.59 -15.41 36.04
N PRO A 49 -14.25 -16.53 35.68
CA PRO A 49 -14.80 -17.46 36.65
C PRO A 49 -13.74 -17.84 37.68
N GLU A 50 -14.14 -18.08 38.93
CA GLU A 50 -13.23 -18.45 40.01
C GLU A 50 -12.31 -19.62 39.64
N GLN A 51 -12.80 -20.54 38.80
CA GLN A 51 -12.07 -21.70 38.27
C GLN A 51 -10.90 -21.33 37.34
N CYS A 52 -10.93 -20.14 36.74
CA CYS A 52 -9.87 -19.63 35.87
C CYS A 52 -8.92 -18.71 36.60
N ARG A 53 -9.33 -18.07 37.71
CA ARG A 53 -8.47 -17.16 38.48
C ARG A 53 -7.21 -17.84 39.03
N ASN A 54 -7.26 -19.15 39.26
CA ASN A 54 -6.13 -19.95 39.73
C ASN A 54 -5.46 -20.79 38.63
N ALA A 55 -5.85 -20.59 37.36
CA ALA A 55 -5.25 -21.31 36.25
C ALA A 55 -3.80 -20.87 36.04
N ILE A 56 -2.94 -21.81 35.65
CA ILE A 56 -1.54 -21.52 35.26
C ILE A 56 -1.45 -21.21 33.77
N LYS A 57 -2.39 -21.74 32.99
CA LYS A 57 -2.51 -21.51 31.56
C LYS A 57 -3.94 -21.15 31.20
N ILE A 58 -4.08 -20.12 30.37
CA ILE A 58 -5.32 -19.81 29.63
C ILE A 58 -5.07 -20.02 28.14
N SER A 59 -6.00 -20.69 27.47
CA SER A 59 -5.97 -20.86 26.02
C SER A 59 -7.24 -20.35 25.37
N HIS A 60 -7.08 -19.71 24.21
CA HIS A 60 -8.16 -19.42 23.27
C HIS A 60 -7.90 -20.26 22.00
N PRO A 61 -8.72 -21.30 21.71
CA PRO A 61 -8.44 -22.28 20.66
C PRO A 61 -8.68 -21.77 19.22
N SER A 62 -8.70 -20.45 19.03
CA SER A 62 -8.90 -19.82 17.73
C SER A 62 -7.57 -19.46 17.09
N THR A 63 -7.47 -19.63 15.77
CA THR A 63 -6.37 -19.08 14.97
C THR A 63 -6.52 -17.58 14.73
N GLN A 64 -7.71 -17.02 15.01
CA GLN A 64 -7.98 -15.58 14.91
C GLN A 64 -7.55 -14.87 16.19
N PRO A 65 -7.05 -13.62 16.07
CA PRO A 65 -6.68 -12.83 17.22
C PRO A 65 -7.88 -12.50 18.11
N LEU A 66 -7.69 -12.67 19.41
CA LEU A 66 -8.54 -12.13 20.46
C LEU A 66 -8.40 -10.61 20.45
N VAL A 67 -9.46 -9.92 20.05
CA VAL A 67 -9.52 -8.45 20.00
C VAL A 67 -9.95 -7.93 21.37
N LEU A 68 -9.05 -7.19 22.04
CA LEU A 68 -9.25 -6.72 23.42
C LEU A 68 -9.88 -5.32 23.52
N SER A 69 -10.45 -4.80 22.43
CA SER A 69 -10.90 -3.41 22.32
C SER A 69 -12.12 -3.04 23.18
N THR A 70 -12.78 -4.03 23.78
CA THR A 70 -13.91 -3.81 24.68
C THR A 70 -13.50 -3.82 26.14
N LEU A 71 -12.23 -4.14 26.45
CA LEU A 71 -11.73 -4.27 27.81
C LEU A 71 -11.10 -2.97 28.31
N SER A 72 -11.20 -2.76 29.62
CA SER A 72 -10.41 -1.74 30.29
C SER A 72 -8.93 -2.15 30.38
N GLU A 73 -8.05 -1.15 30.55
CA GLU A 73 -6.61 -1.38 30.75
C GLU A 73 -6.34 -2.35 31.92
N TYR A 74 -7.15 -2.28 32.99
CA TYR A 74 -7.04 -3.17 34.15
C TYR A 74 -7.33 -4.63 33.78
N GLU A 75 -8.44 -4.88 33.07
CA GLU A 75 -8.85 -6.24 32.67
C GLU A 75 -7.85 -6.87 31.69
N VAL A 76 -7.33 -6.07 30.75
CA VAL A 76 -6.25 -6.51 29.85
C VAL A 76 -5.00 -6.90 30.62
N ASN A 77 -4.60 -6.08 31.60
CA ASN A 77 -3.44 -6.38 32.44
C ASN A 77 -3.67 -7.59 33.36
N GLU A 78 -4.91 -7.84 33.82
CA GLU A 78 -5.24 -9.06 34.54
C GLU A 78 -5.07 -10.31 33.67
N LEU A 79 -5.47 -10.27 32.39
CA LEU A 79 -5.24 -11.36 31.45
C LEU A 79 -3.73 -11.65 31.26
N PHE A 80 -2.89 -10.62 31.28
CA PHE A 80 -1.45 -10.78 31.14
C PHE A 80 -0.71 -11.22 32.41
N ASN A 81 -1.41 -11.36 33.54
CA ASN A 81 -0.82 -11.88 34.77
C ASN A 81 -0.81 -13.42 34.84
N PHE A 82 -1.40 -14.11 33.86
CA PHE A 82 -1.31 -15.56 33.76
C PHE A 82 0.09 -15.98 33.32
N ASP A 83 0.63 -17.04 33.94
CA ASP A 83 1.98 -17.54 33.63
C ASP A 83 2.10 -17.95 32.15
N HIS A 84 1.08 -18.62 31.58
CA HIS A 84 1.10 -19.11 30.20
C HIS A 84 -0.17 -18.69 29.46
N LEU A 85 0.00 -18.04 28.31
CA LEU A 85 -1.08 -17.71 27.39
C LEU A 85 -0.89 -18.50 26.09
N HIS A 86 -1.94 -19.20 25.65
CA HIS A 86 -1.98 -19.88 24.36
C HIS A 86 -3.10 -19.31 23.49
N MET A 87 -2.79 -18.21 22.80
CA MET A 87 -3.74 -17.42 22.01
C MET A 87 -3.03 -16.39 21.13
N CYS A 88 -3.73 -15.92 20.11
CA CYS A 88 -3.36 -14.77 19.29
C CYS A 88 -3.99 -13.50 19.89
N ILE A 89 -3.23 -12.41 20.08
CA ILE A 89 -3.70 -11.20 20.78
C ILE A 89 -3.59 -9.98 19.88
N PHE A 90 -4.66 -9.20 19.82
CA PHE A 90 -4.70 -7.94 19.09
C PHE A 90 -5.26 -6.79 19.95
N ILE A 91 -4.40 -5.81 20.22
CA ILE A 91 -4.73 -4.59 20.94
C ILE A 91 -4.53 -3.43 19.97
N ALA A 92 -5.63 -2.83 19.52
CA ALA A 92 -5.54 -1.73 18.58
C ALA A 92 -6.58 -0.64 18.80
N TYR A 93 -6.14 0.59 18.53
CA TYR A 93 -6.97 1.79 18.61
C TYR A 93 -7.52 2.08 20.02
N GLU A 94 -6.82 1.61 21.05
CA GLU A 94 -7.22 1.80 22.44
C GLU A 94 -6.65 3.09 23.05
N THR A 95 -7.27 3.50 24.15
CA THR A 95 -6.84 4.66 24.95
C THR A 95 -5.91 4.29 26.10
N PHE A 96 -5.39 3.06 26.11
CA PHE A 96 -4.47 2.57 27.14
C PHE A 96 -3.24 3.45 27.22
N THR A 97 -2.80 3.66 28.45
CA THR A 97 -1.58 4.40 28.82
C THR A 97 -0.45 3.46 29.17
N SER A 98 -0.75 2.28 29.70
CA SER A 98 0.22 1.26 30.08
C SER A 98 -0.29 -0.16 29.82
N LEU A 99 0.60 -1.05 29.39
CA LEU A 99 0.33 -2.49 29.33
C LEU A 99 1.44 -3.24 30.07
N ASN A 100 1.04 -4.23 30.86
CA ASN A 100 1.92 -5.06 31.66
C ASN A 100 1.86 -6.51 31.16
N LEU A 101 2.76 -6.86 30.26
CA LEU A 101 2.85 -8.17 29.61
C LEU A 101 3.65 -9.15 30.50
N ASN A 102 3.12 -9.46 31.69
CA ASN A 102 3.84 -10.19 32.75
C ASN A 102 3.85 -11.72 32.58
N MET A 103 3.35 -12.26 31.47
CA MET A 103 3.35 -13.70 31.25
C MET A 103 4.78 -14.25 31.07
N LYS A 104 4.98 -15.52 31.41
CA LYS A 104 6.23 -16.26 31.20
C LYS A 104 6.31 -16.90 29.82
N GLU A 105 5.16 -17.27 29.26
CA GLU A 105 5.08 -17.91 27.95
C GLU A 105 3.86 -17.40 27.18
N LEU A 106 4.08 -17.07 25.90
CA LEU A 106 3.04 -16.77 24.92
C LEU A 106 3.20 -17.73 23.74
N THR A 107 2.15 -18.47 23.42
CA THR A 107 2.10 -19.41 22.29
C THR A 107 0.78 -19.23 21.55
N GLY A 108 0.62 -19.82 20.37
CA GLY A 108 -0.65 -19.83 19.65
C GLY A 108 -0.51 -20.32 18.21
N ASP A 109 -1.62 -20.73 17.62
CA ASP A 109 -1.69 -21.19 16.22
C ASP A 109 -2.15 -20.06 15.29
N CYS A 110 -1.42 -18.95 15.28
CA CYS A 110 -1.80 -17.73 14.59
C CYS A 110 -1.42 -17.76 13.10
N GLU A 111 -2.26 -17.19 12.23
CA GLU A 111 -1.89 -16.94 10.82
C GLU A 111 -0.86 -15.80 10.67
N GLY A 112 -0.60 -15.05 11.74
CA GLY A 112 0.34 -13.94 11.80
C GLY A 112 0.98 -13.80 13.19
N PRO A 113 1.40 -12.58 13.61
CA PRO A 113 2.04 -12.40 14.90
C PRO A 113 1.16 -12.86 16.07
N LEU A 114 1.79 -13.47 17.09
CA LEU A 114 1.13 -13.85 18.34
C LEU A 114 0.61 -12.64 19.10
N LEU A 115 1.34 -11.52 19.06
CA LEU A 115 0.97 -10.27 19.73
C LEU A 115 1.07 -9.08 18.77
N GLN A 116 -0.03 -8.35 18.66
CA GLN A 116 -0.12 -7.13 17.86
C GLN A 116 -0.61 -5.97 18.72
N ILE A 117 0.19 -4.90 18.82
CA ILE A 117 -0.13 -3.66 19.56
C ILE A 117 -0.05 -2.49 18.57
N ILE A 118 -1.20 -2.02 18.08
CA ILE A 118 -1.25 -1.09 16.94
C ILE A 118 -2.10 0.15 17.22
N GLY A 119 -1.56 1.35 16.99
CA GLY A 119 -2.40 2.56 16.95
C GLY A 119 -2.96 3.02 18.30
N ASN A 120 -2.32 2.66 19.43
CA ASN A 120 -2.77 3.06 20.77
C ASN A 120 -2.17 4.43 21.11
N LEU A 121 -2.91 5.51 20.79
CA LEU A 121 -2.39 6.88 20.77
C LEU A 121 -1.90 7.42 22.12
N ARG A 122 -2.29 6.80 23.23
CA ARG A 122 -1.93 7.22 24.59
C ARG A 122 -0.93 6.30 25.27
N LEU A 123 -0.51 5.23 24.61
CA LEU A 123 0.35 4.21 25.21
C LEU A 123 1.76 4.77 25.39
N THR A 124 2.22 4.82 26.64
CA THR A 124 3.52 5.37 27.02
C THR A 124 4.45 4.34 27.65
N SER A 125 3.92 3.19 28.06
CA SER A 125 4.68 2.17 28.80
C SER A 125 4.27 0.76 28.39
N LEU A 126 5.27 -0.10 28.19
CA LEU A 126 5.14 -1.54 27.99
C LEU A 126 6.07 -2.27 28.97
N THR A 127 5.50 -2.87 30.01
CA THR A 127 6.27 -3.78 30.86
C THR A 127 6.27 -5.16 30.21
N VAL A 128 7.44 -5.78 30.11
CA VAL A 128 7.62 -7.06 29.39
C VAL A 128 8.19 -8.11 30.33
N GLY A 129 7.54 -9.27 30.38
CA GLY A 129 8.01 -10.46 31.10
C GLY A 129 8.99 -11.32 30.28
N ASP A 130 9.28 -12.52 30.77
CA ASP A 130 10.30 -13.39 30.20
C ASP A 130 9.90 -14.04 28.86
N PHE A 131 8.62 -13.97 28.47
CA PHE A 131 8.09 -14.68 27.31
C PHE A 131 8.77 -14.32 25.98
N ILE A 132 9.27 -13.08 25.87
CA ILE A 132 9.90 -12.59 24.63
C ILE A 132 11.15 -13.38 24.24
N ASN A 133 11.82 -14.04 25.18
CA ASN A 133 13.08 -14.72 24.93
C ASN A 133 12.93 -16.01 24.12
N ASN A 134 11.70 -16.54 23.99
CA ASN A 134 11.42 -17.81 23.33
C ASN A 134 10.60 -17.64 22.04
N LEU A 135 10.47 -16.42 21.54
CA LEU A 135 9.66 -16.10 20.37
C LEU A 135 10.50 -15.90 19.11
N ASP A 136 9.92 -16.27 17.98
CA ASP A 136 10.49 -15.97 16.66
C ASP A 136 10.44 -14.47 16.36
N ALA A 137 11.32 -13.99 15.47
CA ALA A 137 11.50 -12.57 15.19
C ALA A 137 10.26 -11.86 14.61
N ASP A 138 9.31 -12.60 14.05
CA ASP A 138 8.05 -12.13 13.47
C ASP A 138 6.83 -12.36 14.37
N ALA A 139 7.02 -12.92 15.57
CA ALA A 139 5.94 -13.26 16.50
C ALA A 139 5.27 -12.03 17.15
N ILE A 140 5.93 -10.86 17.14
CA ILE A 140 5.44 -9.62 17.75
C ILE A 140 5.42 -8.50 16.71
N ARG A 141 4.33 -7.72 16.71
CA ARG A 141 4.21 -6.46 15.97
C ARG A 141 3.80 -5.33 16.89
N ILE A 142 4.58 -4.25 16.91
CA ILE A 142 4.27 -3.03 17.65
C ILE A 142 4.39 -1.85 16.68
N ARG A 143 3.27 -1.24 16.33
CA ARG A 143 3.21 -0.20 15.28
C ARG A 143 2.33 0.97 15.66
N ALA A 144 2.66 2.17 15.18
CA ALA A 144 1.83 3.36 15.31
C ALA A 144 1.41 3.74 16.74
N ASN A 145 2.24 3.50 17.76
CA ASN A 145 2.03 3.96 19.14
C ASN A 145 2.94 5.17 19.40
N PRO A 146 2.51 6.41 19.09
CA PRO A 146 3.41 7.55 18.92
C PRO A 146 4.06 8.03 20.22
N LEU A 147 3.45 7.75 21.38
CA LEU A 147 3.96 8.18 22.68
C LEU A 147 4.83 7.12 23.38
N LEU A 148 5.05 5.96 22.75
CA LEU A 148 5.88 4.91 23.29
C LEU A 148 7.36 5.27 23.07
N PRO A 149 8.14 5.51 24.14
CA PRO A 149 9.50 6.00 23.99
C PRO A 149 10.45 4.89 23.51
N LYS A 150 11.57 5.29 22.91
CA LYS A 150 12.57 4.35 22.39
C LYS A 150 13.05 3.33 23.42
N SER A 151 13.21 3.72 24.68
CA SER A 151 13.64 2.80 25.75
C SER A 151 12.68 1.63 25.99
N GLN A 152 11.40 1.81 25.70
CA GLN A 152 10.39 0.75 25.78
C GLN A 152 10.46 -0.15 24.55
N LEU A 153 10.66 0.45 23.36
CA LEU A 153 10.80 -0.25 22.09
C LEU A 153 12.09 -1.10 22.01
N ASP A 154 13.19 -0.65 22.60
CA ASP A 154 14.48 -1.34 22.58
C ASP A 154 14.42 -2.74 23.22
N GLN A 155 13.45 -2.98 24.12
CA GLN A 155 13.18 -4.30 24.70
C GLN A 155 12.72 -5.33 23.65
N PHE A 156 12.22 -4.86 22.51
CA PHE A 156 11.75 -5.66 21.39
C PHE A 156 12.72 -5.63 20.19
N SER A 157 13.97 -5.19 20.39
CA SER A 157 14.95 -5.02 19.30
C SER A 157 15.31 -6.30 18.53
N SER A 158 15.01 -7.49 19.07
CA SER A 158 15.17 -8.77 18.38
C SER A 158 14.07 -9.08 17.37
N PHE A 159 12.96 -8.34 17.40
CA PHE A 159 11.82 -8.54 16.51
C PHE A 159 11.91 -7.62 15.29
N SER A 160 11.48 -8.11 14.12
CA SER A 160 11.60 -7.37 12.86
C SER A 160 10.48 -6.34 12.65
N ASP A 161 9.35 -6.47 13.34
CA ASP A 161 8.14 -5.69 13.08
C ASP A 161 7.80 -4.68 14.19
N ILE A 162 8.82 -3.91 14.59
CA ILE A 162 8.74 -2.92 15.67
C ILE A 162 8.90 -1.51 15.09
N GLN A 163 8.03 -0.60 15.53
CA GLN A 163 8.06 0.81 15.17
C GLN A 163 9.33 1.53 15.59
N VAL A 164 9.57 2.67 14.96
CA VAL A 164 10.43 3.71 15.51
C VAL A 164 9.65 4.57 16.52
N GLU A 165 10.39 5.29 17.36
CA GLU A 165 9.79 6.29 18.27
C GLU A 165 9.07 7.37 17.47
N GLY A 166 7.86 7.75 17.90
CA GLY A 166 7.04 8.75 17.22
C GLY A 166 6.31 8.27 15.95
N GLU A 167 6.42 6.98 15.57
CA GLU A 167 5.63 6.44 14.46
C GLU A 167 4.12 6.59 14.73
N CYS A 168 3.41 7.14 13.75
CA CYS A 168 1.99 7.44 13.85
C CYS A 168 1.14 6.54 12.95
N LEU A 169 -0.13 6.40 13.32
CA LEU A 169 -1.10 5.68 12.52
C LEU A 169 -1.52 6.52 11.31
N MET A 170 -1.54 5.91 10.13
CA MET A 170 -2.19 6.46 8.94
C MET A 170 -3.70 6.63 9.21
N PRO A 171 -4.27 7.83 9.03
CA PRO A 171 -5.69 8.05 9.21
C PRO A 171 -6.54 7.11 8.35
N SER A 172 -7.65 6.62 8.90
CA SER A 172 -8.57 5.68 8.22
C SER A 172 -9.21 6.25 6.94
N SER A 173 -9.16 7.56 6.76
CA SER A 173 -9.41 8.23 5.49
C SER A 173 -8.50 9.44 5.36
N LEU A 174 -7.54 9.39 4.44
CA LEU A 174 -6.66 10.52 4.15
C LEU A 174 -7.41 11.51 3.25
N ALA A 175 -8.13 12.47 3.84
CA ALA A 175 -8.88 13.45 3.05
C ALA A 175 -7.99 14.60 2.55
N SER A 176 -7.00 14.99 3.36
CA SER A 176 -6.05 16.09 3.15
C SER A 176 -4.84 15.92 4.08
N GLN A 177 -3.80 16.73 3.90
CA GLN A 177 -2.63 16.69 4.77
C GLN A 177 -2.98 16.94 6.25
N GLN A 178 -3.93 17.83 6.54
CA GLN A 178 -4.34 18.14 7.92
C GLN A 178 -4.96 16.94 8.66
N SER A 179 -5.23 15.85 7.96
CA SER A 179 -5.65 14.59 8.58
C SER A 179 -4.48 13.85 9.25
N ILE A 180 -3.25 14.10 8.82
CA ILE A 180 -2.04 13.52 9.41
C ILE A 180 -1.79 14.19 10.77
N PRO A 181 -1.56 13.42 11.86
CA PRO A 181 -1.29 14.04 13.14
C PRO A 181 0.00 14.88 13.11
N TYR A 182 0.02 15.98 13.85
CA TYR A 182 1.19 16.86 13.93
C TYR A 182 2.41 16.10 14.48
N ASN A 183 3.60 16.43 13.96
CA ASN A 183 4.89 15.85 14.35
C ASN A 183 5.04 14.33 14.07
N CYS A 184 4.38 13.84 13.03
CA CYS A 184 4.53 12.47 12.57
C CYS A 184 5.40 12.44 11.32
N ASP A 185 6.65 11.97 11.44
CA ASP A 185 7.55 11.80 10.29
C ASP A 185 7.50 10.37 9.74
N HIS A 186 7.08 9.42 10.58
CA HIS A 186 6.91 8.02 10.22
C HIS A 186 5.44 7.65 10.34
N LEU A 187 4.91 7.00 9.30
CA LEU A 187 3.51 6.62 9.21
C LEU A 187 3.39 5.13 9.00
N TYR A 188 2.38 4.52 9.63
CA TYR A 188 2.08 3.12 9.49
C TYR A 188 0.59 2.86 9.24
N GLY A 189 0.26 1.97 8.30
CA GLY A 189 -1.10 1.47 8.08
C GLY A 189 -1.58 1.64 6.65
N VAL A 190 -2.89 1.51 6.42
CA VAL A 190 -3.50 1.60 5.09
C VAL A 190 -3.82 3.06 4.76
N MET A 191 -3.24 3.61 3.70
CA MET A 191 -3.65 4.88 3.13
C MET A 191 -4.91 4.63 2.31
N TYR A 192 -6.06 4.81 2.97
CA TYR A 192 -7.36 4.64 2.34
C TYR A 192 -7.94 6.00 1.96
N MET A 193 -8.40 6.12 0.72
CA MET A 193 -9.07 7.32 0.22
C MET A 193 -10.34 6.93 -0.55
N TYR A 194 -11.46 7.53 -0.16
CA TYR A 194 -12.75 7.32 -0.79
C TYR A 194 -13.60 8.60 -0.82
N GLY A 195 -14.28 8.86 -1.93
CA GLY A 195 -15.16 10.01 -2.07
C GLY A 195 -14.40 11.33 -2.17
N ARG A 196 -14.89 12.37 -1.48
CA ARG A 196 -14.32 13.70 -1.61
C ARG A 196 -12.97 13.79 -0.89
N SER A 197 -11.94 14.19 -1.63
CA SER A 197 -10.61 14.51 -1.10
C SER A 197 -10.10 15.81 -1.71
N SER A 198 -9.22 16.50 -0.99
CA SER A 198 -8.52 17.70 -1.44
C SER A 198 -6.99 17.52 -1.42
N ALA A 199 -6.52 16.28 -1.31
CA ALA A 199 -5.10 15.95 -1.17
C ALA A 199 -4.26 16.43 -2.36
N ASP A 200 -4.85 16.46 -3.55
CA ASP A 200 -4.29 16.91 -4.83
C ASP A 200 -4.18 18.43 -5.00
N THR A 201 -4.73 19.20 -4.07
CA THR A 201 -4.71 20.68 -4.07
C THR A 201 -3.96 21.26 -2.88
N ASP A 202 -3.43 20.40 -2.01
CA ASP A 202 -2.70 20.82 -0.82
C ASP A 202 -1.21 20.88 -1.17
N ASP A 203 -0.64 22.09 -1.17
CA ASP A 203 0.77 22.30 -1.56
C ASP A 203 1.74 22.11 -0.38
N GLN A 204 1.24 21.78 0.83
CA GLN A 204 2.02 21.87 2.07
C GLN A 204 2.49 20.54 2.64
N TRP A 205 2.42 19.44 1.89
CA TRP A 205 2.86 18.13 2.35
C TRP A 205 4.32 18.12 2.81
N ASN A 206 4.57 17.41 3.91
CA ASN A 206 5.92 17.01 4.30
C ASN A 206 6.24 15.67 3.64
N ASP A 207 7.52 15.36 3.48
CA ASP A 207 7.93 14.01 3.10
C ASP A 207 7.85 13.08 4.32
N TYR A 208 7.27 11.90 4.14
CA TYR A 208 7.03 10.91 5.18
C TYR A 208 7.71 9.58 4.85
N VAL A 209 8.26 8.94 5.87
CA VAL A 209 8.63 7.52 5.80
C VAL A 209 7.37 6.70 6.06
N TYR A 210 6.96 5.88 5.10
CA TYR A 210 5.65 5.24 5.13
C TYR A 210 5.73 3.72 5.01
N ALA A 211 5.29 3.02 6.06
CA ALA A 211 5.11 1.57 6.06
C ALA A 211 3.63 1.22 5.91
N GLY A 212 3.20 0.68 4.76
CA GLY A 212 1.77 0.59 4.53
C GLY A 212 1.31 -0.05 3.23
N CYS A 213 0.15 0.41 2.78
CA CYS A 213 -0.43 0.08 1.49
C CYS A 213 -1.38 1.17 1.03
N ILE A 214 -1.41 1.37 -0.28
CA ILE A 214 -2.14 2.47 -0.94
C ILE A 214 -3.46 1.95 -1.51
N GLN A 215 -4.58 2.53 -1.10
CA GLN A 215 -5.92 2.14 -1.52
C GLN A 215 -6.77 3.36 -1.87
N LEU A 216 -6.66 3.82 -3.12
CA LEU A 216 -7.38 4.98 -3.64
C LEU A 216 -8.54 4.50 -4.51
N LYS A 217 -9.78 4.75 -4.08
CA LYS A 217 -10.97 4.28 -4.79
C LYS A 217 -12.08 5.29 -4.85
N SER A 218 -12.65 5.50 -6.05
CA SER A 218 -13.85 6.33 -6.20
C SER A 218 -13.71 7.69 -5.51
N THR A 219 -12.55 8.30 -5.68
CA THR A 219 -12.19 9.61 -5.15
C THR A 219 -12.51 10.72 -6.13
N THR A 220 -12.55 11.97 -5.63
CA THR A 220 -12.67 13.18 -6.45
C THR A 220 -11.33 13.78 -6.86
N LEU A 221 -10.22 13.07 -6.61
CA LEU A 221 -8.88 13.54 -6.96
C LEU A 221 -8.76 13.72 -8.48
N ILE A 222 -8.01 14.73 -8.91
CA ILE A 222 -7.65 14.94 -10.32
C ILE A 222 -6.23 14.47 -10.66
N ASN A 223 -5.34 14.39 -9.67
CA ASN A 223 -3.99 13.84 -9.78
C ASN A 223 -3.60 13.05 -8.51
N VAL A 224 -2.43 12.40 -8.54
CA VAL A 224 -1.85 11.70 -7.38
C VAL A 224 -0.48 12.27 -6.98
N ASP A 225 -0.20 13.54 -7.29
CA ASP A 225 1.11 14.14 -7.06
C ASP A 225 1.51 14.14 -5.58
N PHE A 226 0.53 14.22 -4.67
CA PHE A 226 0.78 14.13 -3.23
C PHE A 226 1.45 12.80 -2.82
N LEU A 227 1.33 11.72 -3.60
CA LEU A 227 2.02 10.46 -3.32
C LEU A 227 3.54 10.59 -3.40
N LYS A 228 4.08 11.63 -4.05
CA LYS A 228 5.52 11.92 -4.05
C LYS A 228 6.09 12.12 -2.64
N HIS A 229 5.25 12.52 -1.70
CA HIS A 229 5.61 12.72 -0.30
C HIS A 229 5.66 11.41 0.51
N PHE A 230 5.38 10.27 -0.11
CA PHE A 230 5.36 8.95 0.54
C PHE A 230 6.30 7.96 -0.15
N MET A 231 7.26 8.44 -0.94
CA MET A 231 8.12 7.60 -1.77
C MET A 231 9.14 6.77 -0.97
N ASP A 232 9.48 7.17 0.26
CA ASP A 232 10.19 6.30 1.20
C ASP A 232 9.21 5.28 1.78
N PHE A 233 8.97 4.22 1.01
CA PHE A 233 7.86 3.30 1.21
C PHE A 233 8.31 1.88 1.55
N THR A 234 7.66 1.27 2.54
CA THR A 234 7.81 -0.14 2.88
C THR A 234 6.44 -0.84 2.83
N PRO A 235 6.20 -1.78 1.90
CA PRO A 235 4.90 -2.45 1.81
C PRO A 235 4.66 -3.40 3.00
N ILE A 236 3.44 -3.39 3.55
CA ILE A 236 3.00 -4.39 4.53
C ILE A 236 2.63 -5.70 3.81
N PRO A 237 3.20 -6.86 4.18
CA PRO A 237 2.88 -8.13 3.56
C PRO A 237 1.39 -8.46 3.60
N GLY A 238 0.85 -8.96 2.48
CA GLY A 238 -0.55 -9.35 2.36
C GLY A 238 -1.54 -8.19 2.21
N CYS A 239 -1.09 -6.92 2.25
CA CYS A 239 -1.97 -5.80 1.96
C CYS A 239 -2.07 -5.54 0.45
N LYS A 240 -3.30 -5.50 -0.07
CA LYS A 240 -3.54 -5.15 -1.47
C LYS A 240 -3.35 -3.64 -1.70
N GLN A 241 -2.69 -3.30 -2.80
CA GLN A 241 -2.44 -1.93 -3.23
C GLN A 241 -3.16 -1.63 -4.54
N TYR A 242 -3.89 -0.52 -4.63
CA TYR A 242 -4.56 -0.12 -5.86
C TYR A 242 -4.92 1.37 -5.93
N ILE A 243 -5.03 1.86 -7.16
CA ILE A 243 -5.66 3.13 -7.52
C ILE A 243 -6.72 2.82 -8.57
N SER A 244 -8.01 2.87 -8.20
CA SER A 244 -9.07 2.41 -9.10
C SER A 244 -10.41 3.12 -9.04
N ASN A 245 -11.13 3.10 -10.16
CA ASN A 245 -12.50 3.60 -10.28
C ASN A 245 -12.63 5.09 -9.89
N ASN A 246 -11.62 5.90 -10.20
CA ASN A 246 -11.62 7.34 -9.98
C ASN A 246 -11.89 8.05 -11.32
N SER A 247 -13.13 8.54 -11.52
CA SER A 247 -13.61 9.05 -12.82
C SER A 247 -12.82 10.24 -13.36
N ASP A 248 -12.27 11.05 -12.47
CA ASP A 248 -11.61 12.32 -12.78
C ASP A 248 -10.09 12.28 -12.60
N LEU A 249 -9.58 11.20 -12.00
CA LEU A 249 -8.18 11.05 -11.61
C LEU A 249 -7.30 10.69 -12.79
N CYS A 250 -6.37 11.57 -13.10
CA CYS A 250 -5.20 11.26 -13.91
C CYS A 250 -4.09 10.72 -13.00
N VAL A 251 -3.74 9.44 -13.13
CA VAL A 251 -2.70 8.83 -12.27
C VAL A 251 -1.29 9.27 -12.66
N GLY A 252 -1.12 9.90 -13.83
CA GLY A 252 0.20 10.33 -14.28
C GLY A 252 1.15 9.14 -14.41
N ASN A 253 2.41 9.32 -13.97
CA ASN A 253 3.51 8.39 -14.20
C ASN A 253 3.33 7.07 -13.43
N SER A 254 2.55 6.15 -14.02
CA SER A 254 2.26 4.87 -13.40
C SER A 254 3.48 3.97 -13.21
N SER A 255 4.55 4.17 -13.99
CA SER A 255 5.82 3.43 -13.83
C SER A 255 6.53 3.84 -12.56
N LEU A 256 6.66 5.16 -12.31
CA LEU A 256 7.24 5.68 -11.08
C LEU A 256 6.47 5.18 -9.84
N LEU A 257 5.14 5.17 -9.90
CA LEU A 257 4.33 4.64 -8.80
C LEU A 257 4.54 3.14 -8.58
N ARG A 258 4.71 2.35 -9.64
CA ARG A 258 5.01 0.91 -9.51
C ARG A 258 6.42 0.65 -9.01
N GLU A 259 7.38 1.49 -9.38
CA GLU A 259 8.75 1.41 -8.86
C GLU A 259 8.77 1.73 -7.36
N ALA A 260 8.11 2.81 -6.94
CA ALA A 260 8.09 3.23 -5.54
C ALA A 260 7.22 2.34 -4.65
N PHE A 261 6.04 1.93 -5.12
CA PHE A 261 5.05 1.22 -4.30
C PHE A 261 4.95 -0.29 -4.60
N GLY A 262 5.74 -0.80 -5.54
CA GLY A 262 5.74 -2.21 -5.94
C GLY A 262 4.47 -2.63 -6.70
N ASP A 263 3.81 -3.69 -6.23
CA ASP A 263 2.66 -4.34 -6.87
C ASP A 263 1.35 -3.53 -6.75
N ILE A 264 1.36 -2.25 -7.16
CA ILE A 264 0.17 -1.39 -7.17
C ILE A 264 -0.68 -1.62 -8.43
N ASP A 265 -1.95 -1.96 -8.25
CA ASP A 265 -2.91 -2.13 -9.35
C ASP A 265 -3.53 -0.78 -9.75
N ILE A 266 -3.37 -0.35 -11.00
CA ILE A 266 -3.94 0.90 -11.51
C ILE A 266 -4.93 0.60 -12.64
N TYR A 267 -6.23 0.87 -12.44
CA TYR A 267 -7.27 0.53 -13.41
C TYR A 267 -8.56 1.35 -13.25
N ASN A 268 -9.34 1.50 -14.33
CA ASN A 268 -10.62 2.24 -14.33
C ASN A 268 -10.52 3.68 -13.81
N ASN A 269 -9.40 4.38 -14.06
CA ASN A 269 -9.26 5.81 -13.78
C ASN A 269 -9.44 6.62 -15.08
N LYS A 270 -9.46 7.95 -15.00
CA LYS A 270 -9.54 8.81 -16.19
C LYS A 270 -8.34 8.56 -17.10
N MET A 271 -8.60 8.10 -18.32
CA MET A 271 -7.55 7.88 -19.34
C MET A 271 -7.18 9.18 -20.08
N ASP A 272 -8.10 10.15 -20.13
CA ASP A 272 -7.97 11.40 -20.88
C ASP A 272 -7.38 12.51 -19.99
N CYS A 273 -6.11 12.34 -19.62
CA CYS A 273 -5.34 13.39 -18.97
C CYS A 273 -5.04 14.48 -20.00
N GLN A 274 -5.19 15.76 -19.66
CA GLN A 274 -5.08 16.89 -20.61
C GLN A 274 -3.76 16.92 -21.43
N CYS A 275 -2.74 16.16 -21.04
CA CYS A 275 -1.52 15.92 -21.81
C CYS A 275 -1.59 14.63 -22.66
N LEU A 276 -2.63 14.49 -23.48
CA LEU A 276 -2.66 13.44 -24.49
C LEU A 276 -1.72 13.79 -25.64
N MET A 277 -0.97 12.79 -26.08
CA MET A 277 -0.29 12.79 -27.37
C MET A 277 -1.36 12.93 -28.46
N PRO A 278 -1.29 13.96 -29.32
CA PRO A 278 -2.24 14.13 -30.41
C PRO A 278 -2.28 12.89 -31.31
N SER A 279 -3.48 12.44 -31.68
CA SER A 279 -3.68 11.23 -32.50
C SER A 279 -3.19 11.37 -33.96
N SER A 280 -2.83 12.59 -34.38
CA SER A 280 -2.15 12.84 -35.66
C SER A 280 -1.26 14.07 -35.55
N LEU A 281 0.04 13.91 -35.79
CA LEU A 281 1.04 14.97 -35.72
C LEU A 281 1.12 15.80 -37.02
N ALA A 282 -0.02 16.39 -37.44
CA ALA A 282 -0.10 17.14 -38.70
C ALA A 282 0.26 18.63 -38.50
N SER A 283 1.51 18.99 -38.81
CA SER A 283 1.98 20.33 -39.23
C SER A 283 1.95 21.51 -38.24
N LYS A 284 1.47 21.39 -37.01
CA LYS A 284 1.76 22.36 -35.93
C LYS A 284 1.50 21.73 -34.57
N TRP A 285 2.57 21.56 -33.80
CA TRP A 285 2.52 21.03 -32.45
C TRP A 285 1.82 22.06 -31.55
N SER A 286 0.66 21.70 -31.01
CA SER A 286 0.10 22.34 -29.83
C SER A 286 0.01 21.29 -28.74
N ILE A 287 1.16 20.80 -28.28
CA ILE A 287 1.20 20.22 -26.94
C ILE A 287 0.72 21.33 -26.00
N PRO A 288 -0.28 21.08 -25.15
CA PRO A 288 -0.72 22.07 -24.18
C PRO A 288 0.49 22.62 -23.42
N TYR A 289 0.62 23.94 -23.36
CA TYR A 289 1.64 24.58 -22.54
C TYR A 289 1.54 23.99 -21.12
N ASN A 290 2.66 23.54 -20.56
CA ASN A 290 2.82 22.87 -19.24
C ASN A 290 2.59 21.35 -19.20
N CYS A 291 2.80 20.63 -20.30
CA CYS A 291 2.89 19.17 -20.24
C CYS A 291 4.34 18.73 -20.07
N ASP A 292 4.70 18.17 -18.92
CA ASP A 292 6.00 17.51 -18.72
C ASP A 292 5.89 15.99 -18.98
N HIS A 293 4.67 15.46 -19.03
CA HIS A 293 4.37 14.05 -19.29
C HIS A 293 3.26 13.91 -20.34
N LEU A 294 3.52 13.19 -21.43
CA LEU A 294 2.55 12.89 -22.48
C LEU A 294 2.03 11.43 -22.44
N TYR A 295 0.77 11.23 -22.78
CA TYR A 295 0.12 9.91 -22.78
C TYR A 295 -0.51 9.56 -24.13
N GLY A 296 -0.44 8.29 -24.53
CA GLY A 296 -1.22 7.76 -25.66
C GLY A 296 -0.37 7.39 -26.87
N VAL A 297 -0.98 7.21 -28.04
CA VAL A 297 -0.27 6.74 -29.25
C VAL A 297 0.28 7.91 -30.04
N MET A 298 1.60 7.98 -30.20
CA MET A 298 2.28 8.87 -31.12
C MET A 298 2.15 8.27 -32.52
N TYR A 299 1.20 8.80 -33.30
CA TYR A 299 0.94 8.34 -34.65
C TYR A 299 1.36 9.40 -35.67
N ILE A 300 2.39 9.08 -36.46
CA ILE A 300 2.90 9.93 -37.55
C ILE A 300 2.65 9.20 -38.88
N TYR A 301 1.81 9.79 -39.72
CA TYR A 301 1.45 9.23 -41.03
C TYR A 301 1.37 10.31 -42.11
N GLY A 302 1.75 9.96 -43.34
CA GLY A 302 1.59 10.82 -44.52
C GLY A 302 2.55 12.00 -44.58
N SER A 303 2.12 13.11 -45.18
CA SER A 303 2.93 14.31 -45.40
C SER A 303 3.16 15.17 -44.14
N SER A 304 3.05 14.58 -42.96
CA SER A 304 3.31 15.26 -41.70
C SER A 304 4.80 15.60 -41.59
N SER A 305 5.11 16.89 -41.49
CA SER A 305 6.41 17.35 -41.02
C SER A 305 6.38 17.39 -39.50
N ALA A 306 7.17 16.53 -38.84
CA ALA A 306 7.70 16.87 -37.53
C ALA A 306 8.81 17.88 -37.84
N ASP A 307 8.49 19.16 -37.70
CA ASP A 307 9.47 20.21 -37.96
C ASP A 307 10.67 20.00 -37.05
N THR A 308 11.87 20.06 -37.62
CA THR A 308 13.14 19.94 -36.88
C THR A 308 13.48 21.23 -36.13
N ASP A 309 12.51 22.13 -35.91
CA ASP A 309 12.74 23.38 -35.19
C ASP A 309 13.13 23.09 -33.74
N ASP A 310 14.16 23.77 -33.26
CA ASP A 310 14.87 23.60 -31.97
C ASP A 310 14.01 23.85 -30.70
N GLN A 311 12.69 23.67 -30.74
CA GLN A 311 11.74 24.00 -29.67
C GLN A 311 11.09 22.77 -29.03
N TRP A 312 11.82 21.67 -28.93
CA TRP A 312 11.35 20.51 -28.20
C TRP A 312 11.77 20.59 -26.74
N ASN A 313 10.80 20.49 -25.84
CA ASN A 313 11.08 20.15 -24.44
C ASN A 313 11.33 18.65 -24.34
N ASP A 314 12.09 18.23 -23.34
CA ASP A 314 12.17 16.82 -22.97
C ASP A 314 10.89 16.45 -22.22
N TYR A 315 10.24 15.39 -22.66
CA TYR A 315 8.98 14.89 -22.10
C TYR A 315 9.17 13.48 -21.56
N VAL A 316 8.53 13.20 -20.42
CA VAL A 316 8.23 11.83 -20.03
C VAL A 316 7.08 11.34 -20.91
N TYR A 317 7.21 10.17 -21.53
CA TYR A 317 6.22 9.67 -22.48
C TYR A 317 5.75 8.26 -22.13
N THR A 318 4.46 8.11 -21.85
CA THR A 318 3.83 6.81 -21.66
C THR A 318 2.90 6.51 -22.81
N GLY A 319 3.30 5.61 -23.71
CA GLY A 319 2.62 5.53 -24.98
C GLY A 319 3.06 4.42 -25.92
N CYS A 320 2.84 4.68 -27.20
CA CYS A 320 3.30 3.82 -28.27
C CYS A 320 3.74 4.66 -29.45
N ILE A 321 4.85 4.26 -30.06
CA ILE A 321 5.41 4.96 -31.22
C ILE A 321 5.01 4.23 -32.50
N GLN A 322 4.30 4.92 -33.37
CA GLN A 322 3.82 4.39 -34.65
C GLN A 322 4.09 5.39 -35.78
N LEU A 323 5.23 5.20 -36.45
CA LEU A 323 5.64 6.00 -37.61
C LEU A 323 5.41 5.16 -38.87
N LYS A 324 4.47 5.58 -39.72
CA LYS A 324 4.09 4.81 -40.91
C LYS A 324 3.88 5.67 -42.13
N SER A 325 4.52 5.34 -43.24
CA SER A 325 4.31 6.04 -44.52
C SER A 325 4.39 7.56 -44.38
N THR A 326 5.34 8.02 -43.56
CA THR A 326 5.60 9.44 -43.33
C THR A 326 6.66 9.99 -44.29
N THR A 327 6.64 11.30 -44.51
CA THR A 327 7.65 12.06 -45.26
C THR A 327 8.82 12.54 -44.38
N LEU A 328 8.90 12.10 -43.12
CA LEU A 328 10.07 12.39 -42.26
C LEU A 328 11.36 11.86 -42.89
N ILE A 329 12.44 12.62 -42.72
CA ILE A 329 13.78 12.26 -43.20
C ILE A 329 14.68 11.68 -42.10
N ASN A 330 14.41 12.01 -40.83
CA ASN A 330 15.07 11.46 -39.64
C ASN A 330 14.06 11.27 -38.49
N VAL A 331 14.52 10.65 -37.41
CA VAL A 331 13.74 10.46 -36.16
C VAL A 331 14.35 11.18 -34.97
N ASP A 332 15.15 12.24 -35.21
CA ASP A 332 15.95 12.89 -34.15
C ASP A 332 15.06 13.49 -33.06
N PHE A 333 13.84 13.88 -33.39
CA PHE A 333 12.86 14.38 -32.42
C PHE A 333 12.51 13.35 -31.32
N LEU A 334 12.69 12.04 -31.58
CA LEU A 334 12.46 11.01 -30.56
C LEU A 334 13.41 11.15 -29.36
N LYS A 335 14.54 11.86 -29.49
CA LYS A 335 15.44 12.14 -28.37
C LYS A 335 14.76 12.87 -27.21
N HIS A 336 13.67 13.59 -27.48
CA HIS A 336 12.88 14.32 -26.50
C HIS A 336 11.85 13.45 -25.77
N PHE A 337 11.79 12.16 -26.08
CA PHE A 337 10.88 11.19 -25.47
C PHE A 337 11.63 9.99 -24.90
N MET A 338 12.93 10.11 -24.62
CA MET A 338 13.75 8.98 -24.19
C MET A 338 13.40 8.46 -22.79
N ASP A 339 12.76 9.28 -21.95
CA ASP A 339 12.07 8.81 -20.75
C ASP A 339 10.72 8.20 -21.15
N PHE A 340 10.78 6.94 -21.59
CA PHE A 340 9.67 6.26 -22.23
C PHE A 340 9.17 5.06 -21.43
N THR A 341 7.85 4.95 -21.31
CA THR A 341 7.16 3.74 -20.84
C THR A 341 6.21 3.21 -21.91
N PRO A 342 6.39 1.98 -22.42
CA PRO A 342 5.45 1.39 -23.37
C PRO A 342 4.12 1.02 -22.71
N ILE A 343 3.01 1.29 -23.41
CA ILE A 343 1.68 0.78 -23.00
C ILE A 343 1.61 -0.73 -23.29
N PRO A 344 1.28 -1.58 -22.30
CA PRO A 344 1.16 -3.03 -22.50
C PRO A 344 0.19 -3.40 -23.63
N GLY A 345 0.61 -4.33 -24.49
CA GLY A 345 -0.18 -4.78 -25.64
C GLY A 345 -0.21 -3.81 -26.83
N CYS A 346 0.47 -2.66 -26.72
CA CYS A 346 0.55 -1.71 -27.81
C CYS A 346 1.72 -2.05 -28.76
N LYS A 347 1.44 -2.13 -30.05
CA LYS A 347 2.47 -2.35 -31.07
C LYS A 347 3.22 -1.07 -31.38
N GLN A 348 4.54 -1.16 -31.34
CA GLN A 348 5.45 -0.06 -31.65
C GLN A 348 6.19 -0.35 -32.95
N TYR A 349 6.16 0.58 -33.90
CA TYR A 349 6.83 0.36 -35.18
C TYR A 349 7.19 1.65 -35.91
N ILE A 350 8.27 1.56 -36.68
CA ILE A 350 8.70 2.54 -37.67
C ILE A 350 8.74 1.80 -39.00
N SER A 351 7.76 2.03 -39.88
CA SER A 351 7.64 1.24 -41.10
C SER A 351 7.17 1.95 -42.35
N ASN A 352 7.61 1.43 -43.51
CA ASN A 352 7.15 1.85 -44.83
C ASN A 352 7.38 3.35 -45.10
N ASN A 353 8.49 3.89 -44.62
CA ASN A 353 8.87 5.28 -44.80
C ASN A 353 9.99 5.36 -45.85
N SER A 354 9.65 5.78 -47.08
CA SER A 354 10.55 5.76 -48.25
C SER A 354 11.80 6.62 -48.07
N ASP A 355 11.66 7.71 -47.31
CA ASP A 355 12.68 8.74 -47.20
C ASP A 355 13.31 8.81 -45.80
N LEU A 356 12.75 8.10 -44.82
CA LEU A 356 13.18 8.13 -43.43
C LEU A 356 14.45 7.31 -43.22
N CYS A 357 15.50 8.01 -42.79
CA CYS A 357 16.69 7.39 -42.25
C CYS A 357 16.52 7.19 -40.73
N VAL A 358 16.55 5.94 -40.27
CA VAL A 358 16.35 5.59 -38.85
C VAL A 358 17.66 5.61 -38.04
N GLY A 359 18.79 5.92 -38.67
CA GLY A 359 20.09 6.05 -37.98
C GLY A 359 20.45 4.82 -37.13
N ASN A 360 20.75 5.03 -35.85
CA ASN A 360 21.11 3.97 -34.91
C ASN A 360 19.86 3.22 -34.38
N SER A 361 19.39 2.24 -35.16
CA SER A 361 18.24 1.41 -34.79
C SER A 361 18.40 0.63 -33.49
N SER A 362 19.63 0.33 -33.05
CA SER A 362 19.88 -0.35 -31.77
C SER A 362 19.53 0.55 -30.58
N LEU A 363 19.93 1.83 -30.63
CA LEU A 363 19.62 2.81 -29.59
C LEU A 363 18.11 3.01 -29.43
N LEU A 364 17.36 3.04 -30.55
CA LEU A 364 15.91 3.18 -30.51
C LEU A 364 15.23 1.93 -29.93
N ARG A 365 15.74 0.74 -30.22
CA ARG A 365 15.20 -0.50 -29.63
C ARG A 365 15.44 -0.59 -28.13
N GLU A 366 16.59 -0.08 -27.68
CA GLU A 366 16.92 0.03 -26.26
C GLU A 366 16.01 1.05 -25.55
N ALA A 367 15.86 2.24 -26.12
CA ALA A 367 15.07 3.32 -25.51
C ALA A 367 13.56 3.04 -25.53
N PHE A 368 13.03 2.42 -26.60
CA PHE A 368 11.59 2.32 -26.82
C PHE A 368 11.01 0.92 -26.65
N GLY A 369 11.79 -0.10 -26.28
CA GLY A 369 11.30 -1.45 -25.96
C GLY A 369 10.61 -2.17 -27.13
N ASP A 370 11.29 -3.14 -27.75
CA ASP A 370 10.76 -3.99 -28.84
C ASP A 370 10.12 -3.23 -30.03
N ILE A 371 10.58 -2.00 -30.32
CA ILE A 371 10.09 -1.26 -31.49
C ILE A 371 10.48 -1.95 -32.80
N ASP A 372 9.49 -2.24 -33.65
CA ASP A 372 9.69 -2.91 -34.93
C ASP A 372 10.08 -1.91 -36.02
N ILE A 373 11.31 -2.02 -36.53
CA ILE A 373 11.83 -1.13 -37.58
C ILE A 373 12.02 -1.94 -38.87
N TYR A 374 11.23 -1.63 -39.91
CA TYR A 374 11.26 -2.37 -41.20
C TYR A 374 10.76 -1.54 -42.38
N ASN A 375 11.17 -1.87 -43.61
CA ASN A 375 10.75 -1.17 -44.84
C ASN A 375 10.99 0.35 -44.81
N ASN A 376 12.09 0.80 -44.22
CA ASN A 376 12.55 2.19 -44.25
C ASN A 376 13.75 2.33 -45.19
N LYS A 377 14.18 3.56 -45.50
CA LYS A 377 15.37 3.82 -46.32
C LYS A 377 16.61 3.19 -45.69
N MET A 378 17.27 2.26 -46.40
CA MET A 378 18.42 1.50 -45.88
C MET A 378 19.75 2.26 -45.97
N ASP A 379 19.89 3.19 -46.92
CA ASP A 379 21.15 3.86 -47.21
C ASP A 379 21.18 5.26 -46.57
N CYS A 380 21.48 5.26 -45.28
CA CYS A 380 21.72 6.44 -44.48
C CYS A 380 23.18 6.86 -44.64
N ARG A 381 23.50 7.76 -45.57
CA ARG A 381 24.80 8.44 -45.54
C ARG A 381 24.75 9.47 -44.43
N MET A 382 25.42 9.18 -43.31
CA MET A 382 25.70 10.15 -42.25
C MET A 382 26.55 11.30 -42.77
#